data_AF-A0A925V5X4-F1
#
_entry.id   AF-A0A925V5X4-F1
#
_cell.length_a   1.000
_cell.length_b   1.000
_cell.length_c   1.000
_cell.angle_alpha   90.00
_cell.angle_beta   90.00
_cell.angle_gamma   90.00
#
_symmetry.space_group_name_H-M   'P 1'
#
loop_
_entity.id
_entity.type
_entity.pdbx_description
1 polymer ?
#
loop_
_entity_poly.entity_id
_entity_poly.type
_entity_poly.pdbx_seq_one_letter_code
_entity_poly.pdbx_strand_id
1 'polypeptide(L)'
;MTLLTQRWIHEIGLRGTALAIGACSILAGCPASDDSETGADATEDPTEDDTSAGPEDSSTTAPTTEPTTTEADSGTEDTTEPTTGNQHVANCDTPATEVWDGNIYIDAAGDEALLEGYGTVTGDIKIFNPEIANLDFLACVTEVGGDLQIYQTTAPDLAGTANITRIGGSLTLSENENLVNIYGMQSLTELGGALVITKNPVLLTIEDFTPLQLIGLSINIDQNPVLTHILGFTGLVAITQILSISYIDALISLEGLHDLKAIGGQLLITGNKELCISDVQEVGGDLEKWNGEGDTTGNKENC
;
A
#
# COMPACT_ATOMS: atom_id res chain seq x y z
N MET A 1 16.05 45.02 -35.35
CA MET A 1 14.59 44.84 -35.47
C MET A 1 14.18 43.90 -34.34
N THR A 2 13.99 44.44 -33.13
CA THR A 2 12.69 44.76 -32.50
C THR A 2 11.92 43.49 -32.10
N LEU A 3 12.15 42.95 -30.90
CA LEU A 3 11.39 43.09 -29.62
C LEU A 3 10.20 42.08 -29.53
N LEU A 4 10.27 41.12 -28.60
CA LEU A 4 9.61 41.06 -27.26
C LEU A 4 8.28 40.27 -27.34
N THR A 5 7.81 39.48 -26.36
CA THR A 5 7.67 39.68 -24.89
C THR A 5 7.44 38.29 -24.22
N GLN A 6 8.22 37.85 -23.21
CA GLN A 6 8.11 38.01 -21.72
C GLN A 6 7.25 36.94 -20.99
N ARG A 7 7.87 36.11 -20.12
CA ARG A 7 8.05 36.19 -18.64
C ARG A 7 6.78 35.77 -17.87
N TRP A 8 6.83 34.93 -16.82
CA TRP A 8 7.30 35.27 -15.48
C TRP A 8 7.94 34.08 -14.72
N ILE A 9 9.14 34.30 -14.18
CA ILE A 9 9.69 33.63 -12.99
C ILE A 9 9.65 34.70 -11.89
N HIS A 10 9.07 34.40 -10.74
CA HIS A 10 9.18 35.26 -9.57
C HIS A 10 10.32 34.78 -8.68
N GLU A 11 11.21 35.73 -8.43
CA GLU A 11 12.41 35.68 -7.63
C GLU A 11 12.06 36.22 -6.23
N ILE A 12 12.37 35.48 -5.17
CA ILE A 12 12.56 36.06 -3.83
C ILE A 12 14.02 35.82 -3.48
N GLY A 13 14.81 36.89 -3.61
CA GLY A 13 16.13 36.97 -3.03
C GLY A 13 16.06 37.65 -1.66
N LEU A 14 16.64 37.03 -0.65
CA LEU A 14 17.26 37.75 0.45
C LEU A 14 18.63 37.14 0.75
N ARG A 15 19.61 38.04 0.79
CA ARG A 15 21.04 37.81 0.88
C ARG A 15 21.44 37.41 2.29
N GLY A 16 22.44 36.53 2.41
CA GLY A 16 23.09 36.23 3.68
C GLY A 16 24.37 35.42 3.51
N THR A 17 25.42 36.09 3.02
CA THR A 17 26.86 35.85 3.28
C THR A 17 27.43 34.42 3.18
N ALA A 18 28.29 34.29 2.18
CA ALA A 18 29.39 33.34 2.02
C ALA A 18 30.07 32.85 3.31
N LEU A 19 30.34 31.54 3.35
CA LEU A 19 31.68 31.05 3.62
C LEU A 19 31.98 29.83 2.72
N ALA A 20 32.90 30.03 1.79
CA ALA A 20 33.52 28.97 1.01
C ALA A 20 34.77 28.49 1.74
N ILE A 21 34.84 27.20 2.07
CA ILE A 21 36.06 26.38 2.17
C ILE A 21 35.58 24.98 1.75
N GLY A 22 36.01 24.36 0.66
CA GLY A 22 37.38 24.24 0.19
C GLY A 22 37.81 22.79 0.41
N ALA A 23 37.80 21.99 -0.65
CA ALA A 23 38.14 20.58 -0.68
C ALA A 23 39.57 20.27 -0.16
N CYS A 24 39.75 19.07 0.39
CA CYS A 24 41.04 18.37 0.47
C CYS A 24 40.74 16.87 0.70
N SER A 25 40.69 16.01 -0.33
CA SER A 25 41.80 15.34 -1.03
C SER A 25 42.57 14.31 -0.19
N ILE A 26 42.46 13.07 -0.67
CA ILE A 26 43.07 11.81 -0.26
C ILE A 26 44.60 11.82 -0.53
N LEU A 27 45.43 11.35 0.41
CA LEU A 27 46.49 10.32 0.24
C LEU A 27 47.58 10.31 1.34
N ALA A 28 47.81 9.10 1.86
CA ALA A 28 49.06 8.49 2.31
C ALA A 28 49.78 8.96 3.59
N GLY A 29 49.99 8.02 4.52
CA GLY A 29 51.10 8.06 5.48
C GLY A 29 50.85 7.34 6.81
N CYS A 30 50.96 6.01 6.85
CA CYS A 30 51.20 5.26 8.09
C CYS A 30 52.69 5.40 8.50
N PRO A 31 53.04 5.34 9.79
CA PRO A 31 53.68 4.10 10.26
C PRO A 31 53.25 3.62 11.65
N ALA A 32 53.59 2.36 11.88
CA ALA A 32 53.26 1.45 12.97
C ALA A 32 53.92 1.72 14.33
N SER A 33 53.33 1.12 15.36
CA SER A 33 53.99 0.40 16.49
C SER A 33 52.87 -0.38 17.23
N ASP A 34 52.77 -1.71 17.08
CA ASP A 34 53.45 -2.77 17.86
C ASP A 34 53.29 -2.66 19.38
N ASP A 35 52.64 -3.68 19.95
CA ASP A 35 53.02 -4.49 21.15
C ASP A 35 51.76 -5.26 21.63
N SER A 36 51.61 -6.53 21.25
CA SER A 36 51.99 -7.75 22.00
C SER A 36 51.07 -8.05 23.19
N GLU A 37 50.12 -8.97 23.06
CA GLU A 37 50.18 -10.40 23.43
C GLU A 37 50.19 -10.73 24.92
N THR A 38 49.30 -11.66 25.29
CA THR A 38 49.40 -12.81 26.23
C THR A 38 48.01 -13.05 26.82
N GLY A 39 47.44 -14.25 26.90
CA GLY A 39 47.84 -15.61 26.58
C GLY A 39 46.81 -16.58 27.22
N ALA A 40 46.69 -17.78 26.64
CA ALA A 40 46.22 -19.10 27.14
C ALA A 40 45.07 -19.18 28.21
N ASP A 41 44.19 -20.18 28.24
CA ASP A 41 44.44 -21.62 28.18
C ASP A 41 43.08 -22.37 28.13
N ALA A 42 43.10 -23.61 27.64
CA ALA A 42 41.96 -24.53 27.54
C ALA A 42 41.60 -25.17 28.89
N THR A 43 40.36 -25.67 29.04
CA THR A 43 40.03 -27.10 29.33
C THR A 43 38.54 -27.31 29.61
N GLU A 44 38.05 -28.46 29.10
CA GLU A 44 36.97 -29.34 29.60
C GLU A 44 35.50 -29.15 29.14
N ASP A 45 35.04 -30.22 28.47
CA ASP A 45 33.70 -30.71 28.08
C ASP A 45 33.14 -31.62 29.21
N PRO A 46 31.95 -32.28 29.16
CA PRO A 46 30.62 -32.01 28.58
C PRO A 46 29.48 -32.05 29.64
N THR A 47 28.24 -31.67 29.29
CA THR A 47 27.05 -32.50 29.59
C THR A 47 25.89 -32.24 28.61
N GLU A 48 25.45 -33.36 28.05
CA GLU A 48 24.19 -33.73 27.39
C GLU A 48 22.94 -32.90 27.76
N ASP A 49 22.09 -32.59 26.77
CA ASP A 49 20.72 -33.14 26.78
C ASP A 49 20.13 -33.22 25.37
N ASP A 50 19.44 -34.32 25.15
CA ASP A 50 18.87 -34.85 23.91
C ASP A 50 17.38 -34.44 23.83
N THR A 51 16.87 -34.28 22.61
CA THR A 51 15.53 -34.72 22.15
C THR A 51 15.16 -34.04 20.85
N SER A 52 15.53 -34.66 19.71
CA SER A 52 14.87 -34.40 18.43
C SER A 52 14.11 -35.64 17.98
N ALA A 53 12.86 -35.43 17.60
CA ALA A 53 11.90 -36.43 17.19
C ALA A 53 12.09 -36.91 15.74
N GLY A 54 11.67 -38.16 15.50
CA GLY A 54 11.48 -38.79 14.19
C GLY A 54 11.87 -40.28 14.23
N PRO A 55 11.18 -41.20 13.54
CA PRO A 55 10.57 -41.00 12.24
C PRO A 55 9.12 -41.51 12.08
N GLU A 56 8.55 -41.15 10.94
CA GLU A 56 7.23 -41.49 10.43
C GLU A 56 7.05 -42.98 10.13
N ASP A 57 5.84 -43.48 10.38
CA ASP A 57 5.38 -44.80 9.96
C ASP A 57 4.39 -44.67 8.80
N SER A 58 4.56 -45.57 7.83
CA SER A 58 3.87 -45.65 6.56
C SER A 58 2.81 -46.75 6.64
N SER A 59 1.58 -46.44 6.22
CA SER A 59 0.65 -47.32 5.47
C SER A 59 -0.75 -46.70 5.57
N THR A 60 -1.55 -46.58 4.51
CA THR A 60 -2.30 -47.72 3.97
C THR A 60 -3.11 -47.31 2.71
N THR A 61 -3.04 -48.19 1.70
CA THR A 61 -4.10 -48.68 0.78
C THR A 61 -4.92 -47.73 -0.11
N ALA A 62 -4.74 -47.92 -1.41
CA ALA A 62 -5.73 -47.69 -2.48
C ALA A 62 -6.88 -48.73 -2.44
N PRO A 63 -7.96 -48.49 -3.20
CA PRO A 63 -8.22 -49.44 -4.28
C PRO A 63 -8.66 -48.80 -5.61
N THR A 64 -8.23 -49.47 -6.67
CA THR A 64 -8.63 -49.41 -8.08
C THR A 64 -9.97 -50.13 -8.33
N THR A 65 -10.81 -49.59 -9.23
CA THR A 65 -11.54 -50.38 -10.24
C THR A 65 -11.84 -49.51 -11.49
N GLU A 66 -11.63 -50.13 -12.64
CA GLU A 66 -11.68 -49.64 -14.03
C GLU A 66 -13.12 -49.59 -14.65
N PRO A 67 -13.28 -49.16 -15.92
CA PRO A 67 -14.47 -48.45 -16.41
C PRO A 67 -15.47 -49.33 -17.19
N THR A 68 -16.67 -48.79 -17.43
CA THR A 68 -17.63 -49.31 -18.40
C THR A 68 -18.18 -48.20 -19.31
N THR A 69 -18.11 -48.50 -20.60
CA THR A 69 -18.57 -47.78 -21.80
C THR A 69 -20.09 -47.70 -21.93
N THR A 70 -20.63 -46.62 -22.53
CA THR A 70 -21.44 -46.65 -23.78
C THR A 70 -21.92 -45.25 -24.21
N GLU A 71 -21.59 -44.90 -25.45
CA GLU A 71 -22.35 -44.28 -26.57
C GLU A 71 -23.46 -43.21 -26.34
N ALA A 72 -23.49 -42.29 -27.32
CA ALA A 72 -24.26 -41.07 -27.49
C ALA A 72 -25.80 -41.21 -27.62
N ASP A 73 -26.55 -40.16 -27.24
CA ASP A 73 -27.65 -39.60 -28.06
C ASP A 73 -28.13 -38.20 -27.60
N SER A 74 -28.50 -37.40 -28.61
CA SER A 74 -29.36 -36.22 -28.73
C SER A 74 -29.74 -35.32 -27.54
N GLY A 75 -29.33 -34.05 -27.67
CA GLY A 75 -30.05 -32.79 -27.41
C GLY A 75 -31.19 -32.70 -26.41
N THR A 76 -31.09 -31.74 -25.49
CA THR A 76 -32.12 -30.72 -25.20
C THR A 76 -31.50 -29.60 -24.38
N GLU A 77 -31.74 -28.34 -24.77
CA GLU A 77 -31.61 -27.20 -23.84
C GLU A 77 -32.62 -27.41 -22.72
N ASP A 78 -32.18 -27.47 -21.47
CA ASP A 78 -32.92 -26.87 -20.35
C ASP A 78 -32.01 -26.67 -19.14
N THR A 79 -32.29 -25.53 -18.53
CA THR A 79 -31.79 -24.89 -17.34
C THR A 79 -31.56 -25.80 -16.13
N THR A 80 -30.45 -25.55 -15.42
CA THR A 80 -30.37 -25.24 -13.97
C THR A 80 -29.04 -25.73 -13.36
N GLU A 81 -28.19 -24.79 -12.95
CA GLU A 81 -27.21 -24.96 -11.87
C GLU A 81 -26.90 -23.57 -11.25
N PRO A 82 -26.40 -23.50 -10.00
CA PRO A 82 -27.19 -23.05 -8.86
C PRO A 82 -27.03 -21.57 -8.52
N THR A 83 -28.12 -20.95 -8.04
CA THR A 83 -28.13 -19.61 -7.45
C THR A 83 -27.61 -19.63 -6.01
N THR A 84 -26.37 -19.18 -5.81
CA THR A 84 -25.93 -18.46 -4.59
C THR A 84 -24.71 -17.62 -4.95
N GLY A 85 -24.91 -16.31 -5.06
CA GLY A 85 -23.87 -15.32 -5.36
C GLY A 85 -24.51 -14.18 -6.12
N ASN A 86 -24.73 -13.04 -5.45
CA ASN A 86 -25.10 -11.80 -6.11
C ASN A 86 -24.06 -11.52 -7.20
N GLN A 87 -24.42 -11.77 -8.45
CA GLN A 87 -23.71 -11.25 -9.60
C GLN A 87 -24.57 -10.11 -10.10
N HIS A 88 -24.45 -8.96 -9.43
CA HIS A 88 -24.76 -7.69 -10.07
C HIS A 88 -23.63 -7.45 -11.07
N VAL A 89 -23.73 -8.07 -12.24
CA VAL A 89 -22.80 -7.79 -13.34
C VAL A 89 -23.17 -6.39 -13.82
N ALA A 90 -22.53 -5.39 -13.23
CA ALA A 90 -22.56 -4.04 -13.75
C ALA A 90 -22.17 -4.12 -15.23
N ASN A 91 -23.06 -3.74 -16.12
CA ASN A 91 -22.83 -3.83 -17.56
C ASN A 91 -21.81 -2.76 -17.97
N CYS A 92 -20.53 -3.08 -17.78
CA CYS A 92 -19.39 -2.27 -18.20
C CYS A 92 -18.80 -2.75 -19.54
N ASP A 93 -19.55 -3.57 -20.30
CA ASP A 93 -19.11 -4.18 -21.58
C ASP A 93 -18.88 -3.13 -22.70
N THR A 94 -19.25 -1.89 -22.44
CA THR A 94 -18.75 -0.70 -23.14
C THR A 94 -18.08 0.19 -22.10
N PRO A 95 -16.93 0.85 -22.38
CA PRO A 95 -16.37 1.82 -21.45
C PRO A 95 -17.51 2.75 -21.04
N ALA A 96 -17.82 2.83 -19.76
CA ALA A 96 -18.92 3.64 -19.30
C ALA A 96 -18.61 5.10 -19.68
N THR A 97 -19.26 5.59 -20.73
CA THR A 97 -18.98 6.92 -21.29
C THR A 97 -19.72 8.02 -20.56
N GLU A 98 -20.62 7.66 -19.66
CA GLU A 98 -21.41 8.61 -18.90
C GLU A 98 -20.55 9.27 -17.82
N VAL A 99 -20.71 10.58 -17.72
CA VAL A 99 -20.01 11.44 -16.77
C VAL A 99 -21.02 11.97 -15.78
N TRP A 100 -20.84 11.67 -14.51
CA TRP A 100 -21.58 12.29 -13.43
C TRP A 100 -20.93 13.62 -13.09
N ASP A 101 -21.67 14.72 -13.30
CA ASP A 101 -21.18 16.05 -12.96
C ASP A 101 -21.53 16.43 -11.52
N GLY A 102 -20.52 16.47 -10.66
CA GLY A 102 -20.62 16.82 -9.24
C GLY A 102 -20.26 15.68 -8.30
N ASN A 103 -20.67 15.85 -7.04
CA ASN A 103 -20.37 14.92 -5.96
C ASN A 103 -21.46 13.85 -5.81
N ILE A 104 -21.06 12.69 -5.31
CA ILE A 104 -21.93 11.56 -4.99
C ILE A 104 -21.74 11.20 -3.51
N TYR A 105 -22.86 10.99 -2.83
CA TYR A 105 -22.92 10.58 -1.44
C TYR A 105 -23.76 9.31 -1.37
N ILE A 106 -23.17 8.24 -0.84
CA ILE A 106 -23.81 6.94 -0.61
C ILE A 106 -23.88 6.76 0.91
N ASP A 107 -24.98 7.19 1.51
CA ASP A 107 -25.20 7.18 2.96
C ASP A 107 -26.53 6.51 3.39
N ALA A 108 -27.34 6.11 2.42
CA ALA A 108 -28.58 5.36 2.62
C ALA A 108 -28.65 4.14 1.69
N ALA A 109 -29.55 3.22 2.04
CA ALA A 109 -29.84 2.06 1.19
C ALA A 109 -30.47 2.51 -0.14
N GLY A 110 -29.94 2.02 -1.26
CA GLY A 110 -30.38 2.33 -2.61
C GLY A 110 -29.56 3.42 -3.31
N ASP A 111 -28.70 4.15 -2.59
CA ASP A 111 -27.82 5.15 -3.20
C ASP A 111 -26.77 4.50 -4.12
N GLU A 112 -26.45 3.22 -3.92
CA GLU A 112 -25.54 2.45 -4.78
C GLU A 112 -25.99 2.42 -6.24
N ALA A 113 -27.30 2.53 -6.50
CA ALA A 113 -27.85 2.57 -7.85
C ALA A 113 -27.55 3.88 -8.59
N LEU A 114 -27.07 4.93 -7.90
CA LEU A 114 -26.73 6.23 -8.51
C LEU A 114 -25.57 6.12 -9.50
N LEU A 115 -24.69 5.13 -9.32
CA LEU A 115 -23.45 4.96 -10.07
C LEU A 115 -23.53 3.93 -11.19
N GLU A 116 -24.66 3.24 -11.35
CA GLU A 116 -24.86 2.28 -12.42
C GLU A 116 -24.66 2.95 -13.80
N GLY A 117 -23.62 2.51 -14.53
CA GLY A 117 -23.34 2.97 -15.89
C GLY A 117 -22.48 4.24 -16.01
N TYR A 118 -22.05 4.86 -14.91
CA TYR A 118 -21.13 5.99 -14.94
C TYR A 118 -19.67 5.54 -14.90
N GLY A 119 -18.86 6.05 -15.83
CA GLY A 119 -17.42 5.75 -15.90
C GLY A 119 -16.54 6.84 -15.33
N THR A 120 -17.08 8.05 -15.19
CA THR A 120 -16.37 9.19 -14.62
C THR A 120 -17.30 9.94 -13.67
N VAL A 121 -16.77 10.32 -12.51
CA VAL A 121 -17.40 11.26 -11.59
C VAL A 121 -16.52 12.50 -11.49
N THR A 122 -17.02 13.69 -11.83
CA THR A 122 -16.17 14.91 -11.86
C THR A 122 -15.83 15.43 -10.46
N GLY A 123 -16.66 15.12 -9.47
CA GLY A 123 -16.47 15.50 -8.08
C GLY A 123 -16.06 14.33 -7.19
N ASP A 124 -16.44 14.44 -5.92
CA ASP A 124 -16.11 13.47 -4.87
C ASP A 124 -17.08 12.28 -4.90
N ILE A 125 -16.59 11.08 -4.59
CA ILE A 125 -17.40 9.93 -4.21
C ILE A 125 -17.19 9.69 -2.72
N LYS A 126 -18.27 9.84 -1.93
CA LYS A 126 -18.25 9.55 -0.50
C LYS A 126 -19.23 8.44 -0.15
N ILE A 127 -18.70 7.34 0.38
CA ILE A 127 -19.42 6.18 0.85
C ILE A 127 -19.31 6.17 2.37
N PHE A 128 -20.46 6.25 3.04
CA PHE A 128 -20.59 6.26 4.49
C PHE A 128 -21.84 5.46 4.87
N ASN A 129 -21.75 4.13 4.79
CA ASN A 129 -22.90 3.29 5.06
C ASN A 129 -22.46 1.89 5.54
N PRO A 130 -22.82 1.48 6.78
CA PRO A 130 -22.44 0.18 7.34
C PRO A 130 -23.16 -1.00 6.67
N GLU A 131 -24.21 -0.76 5.91
CA GLU A 131 -24.93 -1.80 5.15
C GLU A 131 -24.25 -2.15 3.82
N ILE A 132 -23.25 -1.35 3.39
CA ILE A 132 -22.49 -1.61 2.16
C ILE A 132 -21.49 -2.75 2.40
N ALA A 133 -21.84 -3.93 1.88
CA ALA A 133 -21.07 -5.17 2.02
C ALA A 133 -20.14 -5.49 0.83
N ASN A 134 -20.24 -4.74 -0.26
CA ASN A 134 -19.31 -4.78 -1.41
C ASN A 134 -19.38 -3.45 -2.16
N LEU A 135 -18.47 -3.24 -3.11
CA LEU A 135 -18.38 -2.01 -3.90
C LEU A 135 -18.69 -2.23 -5.39
N ASP A 136 -19.40 -3.31 -5.75
CA ASP A 136 -19.57 -3.73 -7.15
C ASP A 136 -20.27 -2.67 -8.01
N PHE A 137 -21.05 -1.77 -7.39
CA PHE A 137 -21.64 -0.61 -8.04
C PHE A 137 -20.61 0.41 -8.57
N LEU A 138 -19.35 0.34 -8.13
CA LEU A 138 -18.23 1.13 -8.66
C LEU A 138 -17.54 0.48 -9.87
N ALA A 139 -17.94 -0.74 -10.27
CA ALA A 139 -17.19 -1.54 -11.24
C ALA A 139 -17.00 -0.84 -12.60
N CYS A 140 -17.88 0.08 -12.99
CA CYS A 140 -17.72 0.82 -14.24
C CYS A 140 -16.91 2.11 -14.09
N VAL A 141 -16.70 2.61 -12.86
CA VAL A 141 -15.98 3.85 -12.60
C VAL A 141 -14.50 3.67 -12.90
N THR A 142 -13.95 4.54 -13.73
CA THR A 142 -12.54 4.57 -14.12
C THR A 142 -11.81 5.80 -13.62
N GLU A 143 -12.54 6.88 -13.31
CA GLU A 143 -11.98 8.15 -12.90
C GLU A 143 -12.89 8.85 -11.87
N VAL A 144 -12.27 9.31 -10.78
CA VAL A 144 -12.87 10.20 -9.78
C VAL A 144 -12.11 11.53 -9.82
N GLY A 145 -12.78 12.61 -10.17
CA GLY A 145 -12.17 13.94 -10.31
C GLY A 145 -11.82 14.57 -8.96
N GLY A 146 -12.60 14.26 -7.91
CA GLY A 146 -12.38 14.68 -6.54
C GLY A 146 -11.81 13.57 -5.65
N ASP A 147 -12.23 13.56 -4.40
CA ASP A 147 -11.84 12.56 -3.40
C ASP A 147 -12.65 11.26 -3.56
N LEU A 148 -12.01 10.11 -3.33
CA LEU A 148 -12.68 8.82 -3.08
C LEU A 148 -12.60 8.50 -1.59
N GLN A 149 -13.76 8.42 -0.96
CA GLN A 149 -13.91 8.37 0.48
C GLN A 149 -14.77 7.16 0.87
N ILE A 150 -14.19 6.17 1.53
CA ILE A 150 -14.85 4.94 1.95
C ILE A 150 -14.72 4.80 3.46
N TYR A 151 -15.85 5.02 4.14
CA TYR A 151 -15.91 5.09 5.59
C TYR A 151 -17.01 4.21 6.17
N GLN A 152 -16.72 3.57 7.30
CA GLN A 152 -17.73 2.84 8.07
C GLN A 152 -18.58 1.87 7.22
N THR A 153 -17.94 1.15 6.29
CA THR A 153 -18.57 0.07 5.50
C THR A 153 -18.26 -1.31 6.08
N THR A 154 -18.96 -2.33 5.58
CA THR A 154 -18.74 -3.74 5.94
C THR A 154 -18.11 -4.55 4.81
N ALA A 155 -17.70 -3.90 3.72
CA ALA A 155 -17.01 -4.52 2.60
C ALA A 155 -15.66 -5.13 3.04
N PRO A 156 -15.36 -6.38 2.68
CA PRO A 156 -14.12 -7.06 3.09
C PRO A 156 -12.90 -6.64 2.28
N ASP A 157 -13.10 -6.08 1.10
CA ASP A 157 -12.08 -5.62 0.16
C ASP A 157 -12.63 -4.46 -0.70
N LEU A 158 -11.87 -4.04 -1.70
CA LEU A 158 -12.22 -2.95 -2.61
C LEU A 158 -12.47 -3.44 -4.04
N ALA A 159 -12.83 -4.72 -4.26
CA ALA A 159 -12.79 -5.34 -5.59
C ALA A 159 -13.59 -4.57 -6.65
N GLY A 160 -14.71 -3.95 -6.26
CA GLY A 160 -15.52 -3.11 -7.14
C GLY A 160 -14.82 -1.84 -7.65
N THR A 161 -13.66 -1.46 -7.10
CA THR A 161 -12.85 -0.32 -7.56
C THR A 161 -11.77 -0.71 -8.59
N ALA A 162 -11.72 -1.98 -9.01
CA ALA A 162 -10.69 -2.56 -9.88
C ALA A 162 -10.39 -1.78 -11.18
N ASN A 163 -11.32 -0.95 -11.66
CA ASN A 163 -11.18 -0.19 -12.90
C ASN A 163 -10.79 1.28 -12.67
N ILE A 164 -10.72 1.76 -11.43
CA ILE A 164 -10.34 3.14 -11.12
C ILE A 164 -8.84 3.31 -11.38
N THR A 165 -8.53 4.14 -12.38
CA THR A 165 -7.15 4.44 -12.79
C THR A 165 -6.64 5.77 -12.25
N ARG A 166 -7.57 6.68 -11.91
CA ARG A 166 -7.28 8.05 -11.51
C ARG A 166 -8.22 8.53 -10.41
N ILE A 167 -7.64 9.09 -9.35
CA ILE A 167 -8.32 9.87 -8.33
C ILE A 167 -7.64 11.24 -8.28
N GLY A 168 -8.35 12.28 -8.69
CA GLY A 168 -7.82 13.65 -8.76
C GLY A 168 -7.58 14.26 -7.37
N GLY A 169 -8.36 13.84 -6.38
CA GLY A 169 -8.22 14.18 -4.97
C GLY A 169 -7.54 13.08 -4.16
N SER A 170 -8.00 12.92 -2.92
CA SER A 170 -7.47 11.98 -1.94
C SER A 170 -8.25 10.66 -1.93
N LEU A 171 -7.56 9.57 -1.63
CA LEU A 171 -8.17 8.28 -1.31
C LEU A 171 -8.18 8.13 0.20
N THR A 172 -9.36 8.01 0.80
CA THR A 172 -9.49 7.74 2.24
C THR A 172 -10.26 6.45 2.49
N LEU A 173 -9.63 5.53 3.23
CA LEU A 173 -10.20 4.30 3.76
C LEU A 173 -10.16 4.37 5.28
N SER A 174 -11.30 4.56 5.94
CA SER A 174 -11.27 4.70 7.40
C SER A 174 -12.46 4.11 8.13
N GLU A 175 -12.19 3.51 9.27
CA GLU A 175 -13.21 2.91 10.15
C GLU A 175 -14.05 1.83 9.43
N ASN A 176 -13.48 1.12 8.45
CA ASN A 176 -14.14 -0.02 7.79
C ASN A 176 -13.87 -1.29 8.59
N GLU A 177 -14.88 -1.74 9.35
CA GLU A 177 -14.71 -2.79 10.39
C GLU A 177 -14.30 -4.15 9.83
N ASN A 178 -14.68 -4.44 8.58
CA ASN A 178 -14.44 -5.74 7.95
C ASN A 178 -13.36 -5.72 6.85
N LEU A 179 -12.76 -4.56 6.55
CA LEU A 179 -11.79 -4.44 5.46
C LEU A 179 -10.53 -5.24 5.78
N VAL A 180 -10.34 -6.39 5.12
CA VAL A 180 -9.22 -7.32 5.34
C VAL A 180 -8.02 -6.95 4.49
N ASN A 181 -8.25 -6.45 3.28
CA ASN A 181 -7.21 -6.05 2.33
C ASN A 181 -7.74 -4.92 1.42
N ILE A 182 -6.87 -4.37 0.58
CA ILE A 182 -7.22 -3.34 -0.40
C ILE A 182 -7.36 -3.88 -1.83
N TYR A 183 -7.65 -5.17 -1.97
CA TYR A 183 -7.78 -5.81 -3.29
C TYR A 183 -8.80 -5.04 -4.14
N GLY A 184 -8.40 -4.61 -5.33
CA GLY A 184 -9.20 -3.73 -6.19
C GLY A 184 -8.51 -2.41 -6.55
N MET A 185 -7.36 -2.09 -5.97
CA MET A 185 -6.64 -0.84 -6.28
C MET A 185 -5.52 -1.02 -7.32
N GLN A 186 -5.39 -2.21 -7.90
CA GLN A 186 -4.30 -2.59 -8.82
C GLN A 186 -4.22 -1.79 -10.12
N SER A 187 -5.25 -1.01 -10.46
CA SER A 187 -5.29 -0.17 -11.66
C SER A 187 -4.98 1.29 -11.39
N LEU A 188 -4.90 1.71 -10.11
CA LEU A 188 -4.72 3.12 -9.75
C LEU A 188 -3.30 3.58 -10.10
N THR A 189 -3.20 4.51 -11.05
CA THR A 189 -1.93 5.05 -11.55
C THR A 189 -1.70 6.51 -11.16
N GLU A 190 -2.77 7.26 -10.89
CA GLU A 190 -2.71 8.67 -10.49
C GLU A 190 -3.53 8.91 -9.22
N LEU A 191 -2.86 9.43 -8.18
CA LEU A 191 -3.48 9.94 -6.96
C LEU A 191 -2.99 11.37 -6.72
N GLY A 192 -3.85 12.35 -7.04
CA GLY A 192 -3.50 13.78 -6.95
C GLY A 192 -3.43 14.31 -5.52
N GLY A 193 -4.14 13.68 -4.59
CA GLY A 193 -4.25 14.07 -3.19
C GLY A 193 -3.42 13.21 -2.23
N ALA A 194 -3.98 13.01 -1.04
CA ALA A 194 -3.40 12.16 -0.01
C ALA A 194 -3.95 10.73 -0.07
N LEU A 195 -3.15 9.77 0.38
CA LEU A 195 -3.61 8.44 0.73
C LEU A 195 -3.77 8.35 2.24
N VAL A 196 -4.98 8.07 2.71
CA VAL A 196 -5.31 7.98 4.13
C VAL A 196 -5.94 6.62 4.41
N ILE A 197 -5.27 5.78 5.20
CA ILE A 197 -5.75 4.44 5.58
C ILE A 197 -5.70 4.35 7.10
N THR A 198 -6.85 4.55 7.75
CA THR A 198 -6.87 4.71 9.21
C THR A 198 -7.94 3.91 9.91
N LYS A 199 -7.63 3.34 11.07
CA LYS A 199 -8.64 2.66 11.92
C LYS A 199 -9.41 1.54 11.22
N ASN A 200 -8.75 0.73 10.39
CA ASN A 200 -9.34 -0.47 9.82
C ASN A 200 -8.85 -1.68 10.64
N PRO A 201 -9.65 -2.18 11.61
CA PRO A 201 -9.17 -3.04 12.69
C PRO A 201 -8.72 -4.43 12.25
N VAL A 202 -9.17 -4.89 11.08
CA VAL A 202 -8.86 -6.22 10.53
C VAL A 202 -8.02 -6.17 9.24
N LEU A 203 -7.55 -4.99 8.84
CA LEU A 203 -6.73 -4.81 7.64
C LEU A 203 -5.36 -5.48 7.84
N LEU A 204 -5.09 -6.53 7.06
CA LEU A 204 -3.92 -7.41 7.25
C LEU A 204 -2.71 -6.99 6.41
N THR A 205 -2.93 -6.59 5.15
CA THR A 205 -1.89 -6.18 4.21
C THR A 205 -2.34 -5.04 3.29
N ILE A 206 -1.34 -4.33 2.74
CA ILE A 206 -1.50 -3.32 1.67
C ILE A 206 -0.63 -3.76 0.50
N GLU A 207 -1.23 -4.22 -0.61
CA GLU A 207 -0.51 -4.88 -1.73
C GLU A 207 -0.78 -4.27 -3.12
N ASP A 208 -1.89 -3.56 -3.31
CA ASP A 208 -2.39 -3.27 -4.67
C ASP A 208 -1.90 -1.95 -5.29
N PHE A 209 -1.18 -1.10 -4.57
CA PHE A 209 -0.75 0.22 -5.07
C PHE A 209 0.46 0.19 -6.03
N THR A 210 0.83 -0.97 -6.57
CA THR A 210 2.08 -1.16 -7.31
C THR A 210 2.27 -0.23 -8.52
N PRO A 211 1.22 0.24 -9.23
CA PRO A 211 1.41 1.18 -10.34
C PRO A 211 1.65 2.64 -9.91
N LEU A 212 1.37 3.01 -8.66
CA LEU A 212 1.52 4.38 -8.20
C LEU A 212 3.00 4.78 -8.15
N GLN A 213 3.37 5.81 -8.91
CA GLN A 213 4.74 6.34 -8.91
C GLN A 213 4.90 7.62 -8.08
N LEU A 214 3.80 8.37 -7.92
CA LEU A 214 3.78 9.65 -7.22
C LEU A 214 2.47 9.77 -6.46
N ILE A 215 2.55 10.21 -5.20
CA ILE A 215 1.40 10.69 -4.44
C ILE A 215 1.50 12.20 -4.28
N GLY A 216 0.47 12.89 -4.77
CA GLY A 216 0.49 14.35 -4.92
C GLY A 216 0.58 15.11 -3.60
N LEU A 217 0.16 14.51 -2.48
CA LEU A 217 0.30 15.08 -1.14
C LEU A 217 1.04 14.13 -0.19
N SER A 218 0.32 13.45 0.70
CA SER A 218 0.86 12.70 1.83
C SER A 218 0.34 11.26 1.86
N ILE A 219 1.08 10.38 2.51
CA ILE A 219 0.57 9.08 2.98
C ILE A 219 0.36 9.17 4.48
N ASN A 220 -0.81 8.76 4.95
CA ASN A 220 -1.11 8.57 6.37
C ASN A 220 -1.71 7.17 6.58
N ILE A 221 -0.94 6.28 7.20
CA ILE A 221 -1.39 4.94 7.61
C ILE A 221 -1.33 4.91 9.13
N ASP A 222 -2.49 4.87 9.77
CA ASP A 222 -2.59 5.07 11.22
C ASP A 222 -3.60 4.11 11.86
N GLN A 223 -3.29 3.57 13.03
CA GLN A 223 -4.24 2.78 13.82
C GLN A 223 -4.86 1.58 13.06
N ASN A 224 -4.06 0.81 12.30
CA ASN A 224 -4.48 -0.45 11.69
C ASN A 224 -3.83 -1.63 12.45
N PRO A 225 -4.33 -2.02 13.63
CA PRO A 225 -3.56 -2.76 14.64
C PRO A 225 -3.05 -4.13 14.21
N VAL A 226 -3.68 -4.78 13.22
CA VAL A 226 -3.29 -6.11 12.73
C VAL A 226 -2.55 -6.07 11.39
N LEU A 227 -2.31 -4.88 10.82
CA LEU A 227 -1.56 -4.73 9.58
C LEU A 227 -0.12 -5.17 9.82
N THR A 228 0.32 -6.18 9.07
CA THR A 228 1.66 -6.78 9.27
C THR A 228 2.67 -6.29 8.23
N HIS A 229 2.21 -5.99 7.02
CA HIS A 229 3.07 -5.64 5.89
C HIS A 229 2.45 -4.55 5.01
N ILE A 230 3.33 -3.68 4.51
CA ILE A 230 3.05 -2.73 3.44
C ILE A 230 3.93 -3.14 2.26
N LEU A 231 3.35 -3.76 1.25
CA LEU A 231 4.05 -4.32 0.08
C LEU A 231 3.66 -3.62 -1.21
N GLY A 232 2.57 -2.87 -1.22
CA GLY A 232 1.97 -2.35 -2.44
C GLY A 232 2.67 -1.15 -3.05
N PHE A 233 3.69 -0.55 -2.44
CA PHE A 233 4.31 0.69 -2.95
C PHE A 233 5.60 0.47 -3.76
N THR A 234 5.79 -0.73 -4.33
CA THR A 234 7.04 -1.08 -5.03
C THR A 234 7.35 -0.23 -6.26
N GLY A 235 6.39 0.54 -6.78
CA GLY A 235 6.63 1.52 -7.86
C GLY A 235 6.74 2.97 -7.39
N LEU A 236 6.53 3.24 -6.09
CA LEU A 236 6.38 4.60 -5.56
C LEU A 236 7.73 5.29 -5.46
N VAL A 237 7.93 6.32 -6.27
CA VAL A 237 9.19 7.07 -6.34
C VAL A 237 9.20 8.28 -5.42
N ALA A 238 8.06 8.96 -5.26
CA ALA A 238 8.01 10.20 -4.49
C ALA A 238 6.67 10.44 -3.78
N ILE A 239 6.77 11.11 -2.63
CA ILE A 239 5.66 11.70 -1.88
C ILE A 239 5.94 13.19 -1.77
N THR A 240 4.98 14.02 -2.15
CA THR A 240 5.23 15.47 -2.27
C THR A 240 5.28 16.17 -0.92
N GLN A 241 4.65 15.59 0.12
CA GLN A 241 4.61 16.13 1.46
C GLN A 241 5.05 15.10 2.50
N ILE A 242 4.13 14.53 3.29
CA ILE A 242 4.45 13.78 4.51
C ILE A 242 4.25 12.29 4.27
N LEU A 243 5.16 11.47 4.79
CA LEU A 243 4.91 10.05 5.03
C LEU A 243 4.70 9.83 6.53
N SER A 244 3.51 9.39 6.91
CA SER A 244 3.15 9.08 8.30
C SER A 244 2.68 7.63 8.40
N ILE A 245 3.37 6.83 9.21
CA ILE A 245 3.03 5.44 9.53
C ILE A 245 3.05 5.29 11.04
N SER A 246 1.88 5.21 11.66
CA SER A 246 1.77 5.34 13.11
C SER A 246 0.83 4.34 13.77
N TYR A 247 1.19 3.92 14.98
CA TYR A 247 0.36 3.07 15.85
C TYR A 247 -0.12 1.77 15.17
N ILE A 248 0.78 1.11 14.44
CA ILE A 248 0.56 -0.18 13.78
C ILE A 248 1.36 -1.26 14.53
N ASP A 249 0.79 -1.73 15.63
CA ASP A 249 1.48 -2.61 16.58
C ASP A 249 2.08 -3.88 15.92
N ALA A 250 1.38 -4.47 14.94
CA ALA A 250 1.79 -5.70 14.25
C ALA A 250 2.71 -5.50 13.03
N LEU A 251 3.01 -4.26 12.63
CA LEU A 251 3.82 -3.97 11.45
C LEU A 251 5.26 -4.42 11.70
N ILE A 252 5.80 -5.26 10.82
CA ILE A 252 7.17 -5.79 10.97
C ILE A 252 8.15 -5.29 9.92
N SER A 253 7.66 -4.74 8.81
CA SER A 253 8.51 -4.34 7.68
C SER A 253 7.89 -3.19 6.87
N LEU A 254 8.78 -2.39 6.26
CA LEU A 254 8.48 -1.35 5.27
C LEU A 254 9.02 -1.70 3.87
N GLU A 255 9.30 -2.97 3.60
CA GLU A 255 9.93 -3.44 2.35
C GLU A 255 9.22 -2.94 1.08
N GLY A 256 7.90 -2.75 1.11
CA GLY A 256 7.16 -2.21 -0.03
C GLY A 256 7.53 -0.78 -0.42
N LEU A 257 8.30 -0.05 0.38
CA LEU A 257 8.70 1.33 0.08
C LEU A 257 10.11 1.45 -0.53
N HIS A 258 10.79 0.34 -0.84
CA HIS A 258 12.21 0.31 -1.26
C HIS A 258 12.60 1.16 -2.49
N ASP A 259 11.64 1.63 -3.28
CA ASP A 259 11.85 2.49 -4.45
C ASP A 259 11.61 3.99 -4.17
N LEU A 260 11.23 4.35 -2.94
CA LEU A 260 10.89 5.70 -2.51
C LEU A 260 12.12 6.60 -2.35
N LYS A 261 12.34 7.50 -3.31
CA LYS A 261 13.53 8.37 -3.37
C LYS A 261 13.35 9.75 -2.74
N ALA A 262 12.11 10.23 -2.61
CA ALA A 262 11.85 11.59 -2.18
C ALA A 262 10.59 11.73 -1.32
N ILE A 263 10.76 12.43 -0.20
CA ILE A 263 9.67 12.93 0.65
C ILE A 263 9.85 14.45 0.74
N GLY A 264 8.88 15.21 0.23
CA GLY A 264 8.98 16.67 0.20
C GLY A 264 8.86 17.35 1.57
N GLY A 265 8.37 16.63 2.58
CA GLY A 265 8.17 17.06 3.96
C GLY A 265 8.71 16.07 4.98
N GLN A 266 7.93 15.84 6.05
CA GLN A 266 8.37 15.04 7.19
C GLN A 266 8.18 13.55 6.97
N LEU A 267 9.07 12.79 7.61
CA LEU A 267 8.98 11.36 7.76
C LEU A 267 8.62 11.01 9.21
N LEU A 268 7.44 10.46 9.43
CA LEU A 268 6.93 10.09 10.75
C LEU A 268 6.63 8.59 10.75
N ILE A 269 7.44 7.80 11.45
CA ILE A 269 7.21 6.36 11.63
C ILE A 269 7.15 6.14 13.13
N THR A 270 5.98 6.20 13.77
CA THR A 270 5.91 6.27 15.23
C THR A 270 5.00 5.23 15.87
N GLY A 271 5.41 4.66 17.00
CA GLY A 271 4.54 3.76 17.76
C GLY A 271 4.23 2.41 17.09
N ASN A 272 5.08 1.93 16.19
CA ASN A 272 4.92 0.62 15.54
C ASN A 272 5.78 -0.41 16.29
N LYS A 273 5.21 -1.03 17.32
CA LYS A 273 5.97 -1.77 18.35
C LYS A 273 6.81 -2.94 17.85
N GLU A 274 6.37 -3.61 16.78
CA GLU A 274 7.11 -4.73 16.19
C GLU A 274 8.03 -4.32 15.04
N LEU A 275 7.91 -3.09 14.54
CA LEU A 275 8.70 -2.61 13.41
C LEU A 275 10.12 -2.35 13.89
N CYS A 276 11.07 -3.08 13.32
CA CYS A 276 12.49 -2.83 13.55
C CYS A 276 12.93 -1.57 12.80
N ILE A 277 13.36 -0.54 13.53
CA ILE A 277 13.76 0.74 12.93
C ILE A 277 15.27 0.97 12.92
N SER A 278 16.06 0.15 13.61
CA SER A 278 17.53 0.28 13.69
C SER A 278 18.23 0.20 12.32
N ASP A 279 17.58 -0.44 11.34
CA ASP A 279 18.04 -0.56 9.95
C ASP A 279 17.46 0.50 9.00
N VAL A 280 16.53 1.35 9.47
CA VAL A 280 15.89 2.39 8.64
C VAL A 280 16.79 3.64 8.62
N GLN A 281 17.91 3.55 7.90
CA GLN A 281 18.69 4.72 7.47
C GLN A 281 17.98 5.45 6.31
N GLU A 282 17.11 4.72 5.60
CA GLU A 282 16.42 5.09 4.37
C GLU A 282 15.05 4.40 4.37
N VAL A 283 13.97 5.12 4.07
CA VAL A 283 12.61 4.52 3.98
C VAL A 283 12.40 3.79 2.65
N GLY A 284 13.49 3.59 1.90
CA GLY A 284 13.53 2.76 0.71
C GLY A 284 14.33 3.38 -0.43
N GLY A 285 15.65 3.20 -0.37
CA GLY A 285 16.63 3.77 -1.29
C GLY A 285 17.31 5.02 -0.72
N ASP A 286 18.48 5.41 -1.26
CA ASP A 286 19.20 6.64 -0.91
C ASP A 286 18.19 7.80 -1.01
N LEU A 287 17.64 8.27 0.12
CA LEU A 287 16.69 9.38 0.14
C LEU A 287 17.45 10.63 -0.29
N GLU A 288 17.47 10.89 -1.60
CA GLU A 288 18.21 12.00 -2.22
C GLU A 288 17.72 13.37 -1.68
N LYS A 289 16.49 13.39 -1.15
CA LYS A 289 15.86 14.57 -0.56
C LYS A 289 14.99 14.19 0.62
N TRP A 290 15.58 14.26 1.82
CA TRP A 290 14.87 14.37 3.10
C TRP A 290 15.35 15.64 3.81
N ASN A 291 14.43 16.43 4.35
CA ASN A 291 14.79 17.70 5.02
C ASN A 291 15.43 17.50 6.40
N GLY A 292 15.62 16.26 6.85
CA GLY A 292 16.25 15.89 8.12
C GLY A 292 15.33 16.02 9.34
N GLU A 293 14.04 16.30 9.14
CA GLU A 293 13.04 16.31 10.21
C GLU A 293 12.16 15.06 10.11
N GLY A 294 12.18 14.27 11.18
CA GLY A 294 11.34 13.09 11.32
C GLY A 294 11.32 12.58 12.74
N ASP A 295 10.32 11.75 13.02
CA ASP A 295 10.11 11.12 14.31
C ASP A 295 9.97 9.62 14.09
N THR A 296 10.87 8.86 14.70
CA THR A 296 10.88 7.40 14.65
C THR A 296 10.67 6.76 16.03
N THR A 297 10.09 7.52 16.97
CA THR A 297 9.93 7.06 18.37
C THR A 297 8.84 6.01 18.52
N GLY A 298 9.00 5.14 19.53
CA GLY A 298 7.99 4.13 19.86
C GLY A 298 7.96 2.90 18.94
N ASN A 299 8.97 2.73 18.08
CA ASN A 299 9.21 1.48 17.34
C ASN A 299 10.16 0.54 18.11
N LYS A 300 10.41 -0.66 17.57
CA LYS A 300 11.38 -1.61 18.13
C LYS A 300 12.82 -1.11 17.90
N GLU A 301 13.58 -1.00 18.98
CA GLU A 301 15.00 -0.62 18.97
C GLU A 301 15.91 -1.85 19.13
N ASN A 302 17.14 -1.79 18.59
CA ASN A 302 18.21 -2.78 18.80
C ASN A 302 17.87 -4.22 18.37
N CYS A 303 17.17 -4.30 17.26
CA CYS A 303 17.19 -5.43 16.34
C CYS A 303 18.25 -5.12 15.25
#